data_AF-A0A9D2UZ13-F1
#
_entry.id   AF-A0A9D2UZ13-F1
#
_cell.length_a   1.000
_cell.length_b   1.000
_cell.length_c   1.000
_cell.angle_alpha   90.00
_cell.angle_beta   90.00
_cell.angle_gamma   90.00
#
_symmetry.space_group_name_H-M   'P 1'
#
loop_
_entity.id
_entity.type
_entity.pdbx_description
1 polymer ?
#
loop_
_entity_poly.entity_id
_entity_poly.type
_entity_poly.pdbx_seq_one_letter_code
_entity_poly.pdbx_strand_id
1 'polypeptide(L)'
;MNSYTTIEGRTQAEIIEKKSRFIASLAHVETEDAALGFLEEIRAANRMARHNVYAYVLREGGAGAAGRVRYSDDGEPQKTAGLPTLEAIQHAGLTDVACVVTRYFGGVLLGTGGLVRAYTQATQAAIEAAQIVVVSRCVDIRVRTPYALYEQTARLADDCGAKTLDTSYAEDVMITLRMLDGTQEPLLAKLTELFRGKEDVLVSGPVEAAF
;
A
#
# COMPACT_ATOMS: atom_id res chain seq x y z
N MET A 1 5.20 -13.35 -11.86
CA MET A 1 4.35 -12.80 -10.80
C MET A 1 4.54 -11.29 -10.81
N ASN A 2 3.51 -10.53 -11.19
CA ASN A 2 3.55 -9.06 -11.13
C ASN A 2 2.96 -8.62 -9.80
N SER A 3 3.71 -8.86 -8.71
CA SER A 3 3.38 -8.31 -7.40
C SER A 3 4.19 -7.03 -7.16
N TYR A 4 3.63 -6.09 -6.41
CA TYR A 4 4.34 -4.87 -6.00
C TYR A 4 4.09 -4.56 -4.54
N THR A 5 5.02 -3.84 -3.93
CA THR A 5 4.93 -3.44 -2.53
C THR A 5 4.47 -1.99 -2.45
N THR A 6 3.46 -1.74 -1.61
CA THR A 6 2.94 -0.41 -1.33
C THR A 6 2.53 -0.31 0.14
N ILE A 7 1.88 0.78 0.53
CA ILE A 7 1.30 0.92 1.86
C ILE A 7 -0.22 0.83 1.79
N GLU A 8 -0.87 0.41 2.87
CA GLU A 8 -2.31 0.53 3.01
C GLU A 8 -2.69 1.91 3.56
N GLY A 9 -3.58 2.61 2.86
CA GLY A 9 -4.15 3.87 3.31
C GLY A 9 -3.12 5.00 3.45
N ARG A 10 -3.07 5.60 4.64
CA ARG A 10 -2.24 6.77 4.96
C ARG A 10 -1.59 6.59 6.32
N THR A 11 -0.38 7.14 6.48
CA THR A 11 0.31 7.19 7.76
C THR A 11 1.09 8.49 7.90
N GLN A 12 1.47 8.81 9.14
CA GLN A 12 2.27 9.99 9.44
C GLN A 12 3.23 9.67 10.59
N ALA A 13 4.44 10.22 10.49
CA ALA A 13 5.40 10.22 11.58
C ALA A 13 6.03 11.61 11.74
N GLU A 14 6.47 11.91 12.96
CA GLU A 14 7.14 13.16 13.30
C GLU A 14 8.50 12.89 13.93
N ILE A 15 9.50 13.66 13.53
CA ILE A 15 10.78 13.74 14.22
C ILE A 15 11.16 15.19 14.52
N ILE A 16 12.02 15.38 15.52
CA ILE A 16 12.60 16.67 15.87
C ILE A 16 14.12 16.57 15.73
N GLU A 17 14.70 17.40 14.86
CA GLU A 17 16.14 17.50 14.66
C GLU A 17 16.58 18.95 14.88
N LYS A 18 17.46 19.18 15.86
CA LYS A 18 17.94 20.54 16.24
C LYS A 18 16.81 21.57 16.35
N LYS A 19 15.74 21.22 17.09
CA LYS A 19 14.51 22.01 17.29
C LYS A 19 13.66 22.20 16.03
N SER A 20 14.13 21.81 14.85
CA SER A 20 13.30 21.80 13.64
C SER A 20 12.42 20.55 13.68
N ARG A 21 11.14 20.73 13.38
CA ARG A 21 10.15 19.66 13.37
C ARG A 21 9.89 19.22 11.93
N PHE A 22 9.93 17.91 11.69
CA PHE A 22 9.70 17.29 10.39
C PHE A 22 8.54 16.31 10.52
N ILE A 23 7.47 16.54 9.76
CA ILE A 23 6.27 15.71 9.76
C ILE A 23 6.18 15.07 8.39
N ALA A 24 6.48 13.77 8.30
CA ALA A 24 6.39 13.00 7.08
C ALA A 24 5.00 12.36 6.99
N SER A 25 4.24 12.73 5.97
CA SER A 25 2.91 12.18 5.69
C SER A 25 3.01 11.31 4.43
N LEU A 26 2.62 10.04 4.54
CA LEU A 26 2.73 9.04 3.49
C LEU A 26 1.34 8.56 3.09
N ALA A 27 1.08 8.40 1.80
CA ALA A 27 -0.19 7.92 1.29
C ALA A 27 0.01 6.97 0.09
N HIS A 28 -0.84 5.93 0.03
CA HIS A 28 -1.02 5.17 -1.19
C HIS A 28 -1.71 6.02 -2.27
N VAL A 29 -1.09 6.10 -3.44
CA VAL A 29 -1.62 6.85 -4.59
C VAL A 29 -1.21 6.18 -5.89
N GLU A 30 -2.16 5.99 -6.80
CA GLU A 30 -1.90 5.27 -8.06
C GLU A 30 -1.76 6.21 -9.27
N THR A 31 -2.08 7.50 -9.10
CA THR A 31 -2.06 8.51 -10.17
C THR A 31 -1.35 9.78 -9.72
N GLU A 32 -0.86 10.55 -10.70
CA GLU A 32 -0.23 11.85 -10.41
C GLU A 32 -1.23 12.84 -9.83
N ASP A 33 -2.48 12.84 -10.32
CA ASP A 33 -3.53 13.71 -9.78
C ASP A 33 -3.81 13.39 -8.31
N ALA A 34 -3.81 12.10 -7.92
CA ALA A 34 -3.95 11.70 -6.52
C ALA A 34 -2.74 12.14 -5.68
N ALA A 35 -1.52 11.99 -6.20
CA ALA A 35 -0.29 12.43 -5.52
C ALA A 35 -0.26 13.96 -5.31
N LEU A 36 -0.65 14.74 -6.33
CA LEU A 36 -0.72 16.19 -6.26
C LEU A 36 -1.88 16.65 -5.37
N GLY A 37 -3.03 15.98 -5.44
CA GLY A 37 -4.15 16.23 -4.53
C GLY A 37 -3.76 16.01 -3.06
N PHE A 38 -3.01 14.94 -2.77
CA PHE A 38 -2.47 14.69 -1.44
C PHE A 38 -1.48 15.78 -1.00
N LEU A 39 -0.58 16.22 -1.88
CA LEU A 39 0.32 17.34 -1.61
C LEU A 39 -0.44 18.61 -1.21
N GLU A 40 -1.46 18.99 -1.98
CA GLU A 40 -2.24 20.19 -1.71
C GLU A 40 -3.05 20.07 -0.41
N GLU A 41 -3.55 18.88 -0.08
CA GLU A 41 -4.18 18.59 1.20
C GLU A 41 -3.21 18.85 2.38
N ILE A 42 -1.99 18.29 2.32
CA ILE A 42 -0.99 18.46 3.39
C ILE A 42 -0.52 19.92 3.48
N ARG A 43 -0.31 20.60 2.35
CA ARG A 43 -0.02 22.04 2.30
C ARG A 43 -1.12 22.88 2.93
N ALA A 44 -2.38 22.56 2.64
CA ALA A 44 -3.53 23.25 3.20
C ALA A 44 -3.70 23.03 4.70
N ALA A 45 -3.32 21.86 5.22
CA ALA A 45 -3.28 21.57 6.65
C ALA A 45 -2.08 22.24 7.36
N ASN A 46 -0.98 22.49 6.64
CA ASN A 46 0.27 23.03 7.18
C ASN A 46 0.65 24.40 6.59
N ARG A 47 -0.31 25.32 6.45
CA ARG A 47 -0.11 26.63 5.79
C ARG A 47 1.01 27.50 6.39
N MET A 48 1.35 27.26 7.66
CA MET A 48 2.41 28.00 8.36
C MET A 48 3.80 27.38 8.15
N ALA A 49 3.89 26.19 7.58
CA ALA A 49 5.16 25.58 7.23
C ALA A 49 5.76 26.28 6.02
N ARG A 50 7.09 26.44 6.02
CA ARG A 50 7.81 27.07 4.90
C ARG A 50 8.11 26.09 3.77
N HIS A 51 8.19 24.81 4.09
CA HIS A 51 8.56 23.75 3.15
C HIS A 51 7.63 22.55 3.35
N ASN A 52 7.00 22.14 2.26
CA ASN A 52 6.25 20.91 2.07
C ASN A 52 6.93 20.15 0.93
N VAL A 53 8.07 19.57 1.26
CA VAL A 53 8.91 18.78 0.36
C VAL A 53 8.15 17.52 0.02
N TYR A 54 8.18 17.09 -1.24
CA TYR A 54 7.46 15.87 -1.63
C TYR A 54 8.27 15.00 -2.58
N ALA A 55 7.93 13.71 -2.55
CA ALA A 55 8.32 12.74 -3.55
C ALA A 55 7.19 11.74 -3.75
N TYR A 56 7.07 11.21 -4.97
CA TYR A 56 6.17 10.11 -5.25
C TYR A 56 6.76 9.15 -6.29
N VAL A 57 6.36 7.89 -6.18
CA VAL A 57 6.71 6.79 -7.09
C VAL A 57 5.41 6.14 -7.52
N LEU A 58 5.10 6.19 -8.81
CA LEU A 58 3.96 5.52 -9.44
C LEU A 58 4.48 4.41 -10.35
N ARG A 59 3.87 3.22 -10.29
CA ARG A 59 4.31 2.07 -11.09
C ARG A 59 3.91 2.22 -12.55
N GLU A 60 4.73 1.64 -13.42
CA GLU A 60 4.37 1.44 -14.82
C GLU A 60 3.29 0.35 -14.95
N GLY A 61 2.33 0.53 -15.86
CA GLY A 61 1.23 -0.41 -16.06
C GLY A 61 0.13 -0.41 -14.99
N GLY A 62 0.24 0.44 -13.95
CA GLY A 62 -0.83 0.70 -12.98
C GLY A 62 -1.85 1.74 -13.50
N ALA A 63 -2.66 2.31 -12.61
CA ALA A 63 -3.63 3.35 -13.00
C ALA A 63 -2.94 4.58 -13.65
N GLY A 64 -1.72 4.91 -13.19
CA GLY A 64 -0.84 5.92 -13.79
C GLY A 64 0.01 5.39 -14.96
N ALA A 65 -0.59 4.55 -15.81
CA ALA A 65 -0.03 3.59 -16.79
C ALA A 65 1.37 3.78 -17.40
N ALA A 66 1.93 5.00 -17.48
CA ALA A 66 3.32 5.22 -17.87
C ALA A 66 4.34 5.06 -16.73
N GLY A 67 3.88 4.99 -15.47
CA GLY A 67 4.75 5.13 -14.31
C GLY A 67 5.33 6.54 -14.20
N ARG A 68 5.60 7.00 -12.99
CA ARG A 68 6.19 8.33 -12.79
C ARG A 68 6.91 8.41 -11.47
N VAL A 69 8.14 8.92 -11.52
CA VAL A 69 8.92 9.25 -10.33
C VAL A 69 9.15 10.75 -10.31
N ARG A 70 8.85 11.42 -9.20
CA ARG A 70 9.06 12.86 -9.05
C ARG A 70 9.42 13.20 -7.62
N TYR A 71 10.19 14.27 -7.47
CA TYR A 71 10.44 14.92 -6.19
C TYR A 71 10.53 16.43 -6.35
N SER A 72 10.45 17.16 -5.23
CA SER A 72 10.64 18.60 -5.13
C SER A 72 11.28 18.95 -3.79
N ASP A 73 12.30 19.80 -3.79
CA ASP A 73 12.90 20.34 -2.58
C ASP A 73 12.08 21.50 -1.96
N ASP A 74 11.02 21.98 -2.62
CA ASP A 74 10.09 23.01 -2.12
C ASP A 74 10.77 24.23 -1.45
N GLY A 75 11.84 24.74 -2.08
CA GLY A 75 12.60 25.90 -1.58
C GLY A 75 13.70 25.57 -0.56
N GLU A 76 13.86 24.30 -0.16
CA GLU A 76 15.10 23.84 0.48
C GLU A 76 16.27 23.89 -0.52
N PRO A 77 17.53 23.87 -0.02
CA PRO A 77 18.69 23.73 -0.90
C PRO A 77 18.56 22.49 -1.80
N GLN A 78 18.97 22.65 -3.06
CA GLN A 78 18.79 21.64 -4.10
C GLN A 78 19.34 20.27 -3.67
N LYS A 79 18.53 19.22 -3.90
CA LYS A 79 18.83 17.80 -3.59
C LYS A 79 19.09 17.50 -2.11
N THR A 80 18.70 18.40 -1.20
CA THR A 80 18.87 18.17 0.25
C THR A 80 17.63 17.68 0.95
N ALA A 81 16.48 17.63 0.26
CA ALA A 81 15.21 17.29 0.87
C ALA A 81 14.37 16.32 0.02
N GLY A 82 14.02 16.73 -1.20
CA GLY A 82 13.15 15.94 -2.08
C GLY A 82 13.84 14.67 -2.57
N LEU A 83 15.11 14.76 -2.96
CA LEU A 83 15.88 13.59 -3.39
C LEU A 83 16.08 12.57 -2.24
N PRO A 84 16.52 12.96 -1.03
CA PRO A 84 16.58 12.05 0.12
C PRO A 84 15.25 11.40 0.50
N THR A 85 14.13 12.12 0.35
CA THR A 85 12.78 11.59 0.57
C THR A 85 12.46 10.52 -0.47
N LEU A 86 12.76 10.78 -1.76
CA LEU A 86 12.56 9.81 -2.83
C LEU A 86 13.44 8.56 -2.66
N GLU A 87 14.72 8.74 -2.35
CA GLU A 87 15.66 7.62 -2.15
C GLU A 87 15.21 6.72 -1.00
N ALA A 88 14.65 7.28 0.08
CA ALA A 88 14.10 6.49 1.18
C ALA A 88 12.89 5.63 0.74
N ILE A 89 11.98 6.17 -0.07
CA ILE A 89 10.86 5.40 -0.65
C ILE A 89 11.38 4.27 -1.54
N GLN A 90 12.34 4.57 -2.42
CA GLN A 90 12.91 3.60 -3.36
C GLN A 90 13.72 2.50 -2.66
N HIS A 91 14.50 2.84 -1.63
CA HIS A 91 15.21 1.86 -0.82
C HIS A 91 14.28 0.92 -0.06
N ALA A 92 13.08 1.40 0.33
CA ALA A 92 12.05 0.56 0.92
C ALA A 92 11.30 -0.32 -0.11
N GLY A 93 11.59 -0.16 -1.41
CA GLY A 93 10.95 -0.93 -2.48
C GLY A 93 9.47 -0.60 -2.67
N LEU A 94 9.02 0.59 -2.23
CA LEU A 94 7.63 1.01 -2.32
C LEU A 94 7.31 1.66 -3.68
N THR A 95 6.14 1.34 -4.21
CA THR A 95 5.55 1.99 -5.39
C THR A 95 4.08 2.31 -5.13
N ASP A 96 3.51 3.19 -5.97
CA ASP A 96 2.18 3.77 -5.79
C ASP A 96 2.05 4.48 -4.43
N VAL A 97 3.05 5.32 -4.15
CA VAL A 97 3.18 6.03 -2.88
C VAL A 97 3.60 7.48 -3.12
N ALA A 98 3.02 8.39 -2.34
CA ALA A 98 3.48 9.76 -2.19
C ALA A 98 3.84 10.05 -0.73
N CYS A 99 4.97 10.74 -0.53
CA CYS A 99 5.40 11.28 0.74
C CYS A 99 5.47 12.81 0.65
N VAL A 100 4.93 13.48 1.67
CA VAL A 100 5.10 14.92 1.88
C VAL A 100 5.72 15.13 3.25
N VAL A 101 6.93 15.69 3.27
CA VAL A 101 7.63 16.05 4.51
C VAL A 101 7.47 17.55 4.74
N THR A 102 6.66 17.88 5.74
CA THR A 102 6.43 19.24 6.20
C THR A 102 7.50 19.63 7.21
N ARG A 103 8.18 20.76 6.99
CA ARG A 103 9.21 21.26 7.92
C ARG A 103 8.81 22.58 8.58
N TYR A 104 8.91 22.60 9.90
CA TYR A 104 8.88 23.82 10.71
C TYR A 104 10.30 24.12 11.22
N PHE A 105 10.83 25.30 10.87
CA PHE A 105 12.18 25.70 11.25
C PHE A 105 12.31 25.99 12.75
N GLY A 106 13.31 25.38 13.40
CA GLY A 106 13.52 25.47 14.85
C GLY A 106 14.47 26.57 15.34
N GLY A 107 14.88 27.50 14.47
CA GLY A 107 15.83 28.56 14.82
C GLY A 107 17.31 28.18 14.70
N VAL A 108 17.63 26.92 14.41
CA VAL A 108 19.00 26.41 14.24
C VAL A 108 19.16 25.81 12.85
N LEU A 109 20.18 26.25 12.11
CA LEU A 109 20.49 25.69 10.79
C LEU A 109 21.08 24.29 10.91
N LEU A 110 20.59 23.36 10.08
CA LEU A 110 21.08 21.98 10.04
C LEU A 110 22.31 21.80 9.11
N GLY A 111 22.48 22.71 8.14
CA GLY A 111 23.42 22.54 7.02
C GLY A 111 22.96 21.45 6.04
N THR A 112 23.58 21.39 4.85
CA THR A 112 23.22 20.47 3.76
C THR A 112 23.14 19.01 4.21
N GLY A 113 24.19 18.50 4.87
CA GLY A 113 24.22 17.11 5.34
C GLY A 113 23.24 16.84 6.49
N GLY A 114 22.89 17.86 7.29
CA GLY A 114 21.88 17.72 8.33
C GLY A 114 20.46 17.64 7.76
N LEU A 115 20.16 18.44 6.71
CA LEU A 115 18.88 18.36 6.01
C LEU A 115 18.68 17.00 5.35
N VAL A 116 19.68 16.52 4.61
CA VAL A 116 19.63 15.19 3.98
C VAL A 116 19.27 14.12 5.01
N ARG A 117 19.98 14.07 6.14
CA ARG A 117 19.69 13.10 7.20
C ARG A 117 18.29 13.27 7.81
N ALA A 118 17.86 14.51 8.07
CA ALA A 118 16.55 14.75 8.67
C ALA A 118 15.39 14.33 7.74
N TYR A 119 15.46 14.65 6.46
CA TYR A 119 14.44 14.23 5.48
C TYR A 119 14.43 12.71 5.28
N THR A 120 15.59 12.07 5.21
CA THR A 120 15.69 10.60 5.18
C THR A 120 15.06 9.97 6.42
N GLN A 121 15.45 10.41 7.62
CA GLN A 121 14.94 9.85 8.87
C GLN A 121 13.44 10.08 9.05
N ALA A 122 12.92 11.26 8.70
CA ALA A 122 11.50 11.54 8.78
C ALA A 122 10.69 10.61 7.85
N THR A 123 11.16 10.43 6.62
CA THR A 123 10.52 9.53 5.65
C THR A 123 10.59 8.08 6.12
N GLN A 124 11.73 7.62 6.63
CA GLN A 124 11.90 6.27 7.18
C GLN A 124 10.96 6.02 8.35
N ALA A 125 10.84 6.98 9.28
CA ALA A 125 9.91 6.86 10.40
C ALA A 125 8.44 6.72 9.94
N ALA A 126 8.04 7.42 8.88
CA ALA A 126 6.70 7.27 8.30
C ALA A 126 6.53 5.91 7.60
N ILE A 127 7.56 5.40 6.92
CA ILE A 127 7.54 4.07 6.31
C ILE A 127 7.46 2.97 7.38
N GLU A 128 8.22 3.09 8.48
CA GLU A 128 8.18 2.15 9.62
C GLU A 128 6.81 2.14 10.32
N ALA A 129 6.14 3.29 10.36
CA ALA A 129 4.78 3.42 10.88
C ALA A 129 3.69 3.02 9.86
N ALA A 130 4.05 2.71 8.62
CA ALA A 130 3.10 2.32 7.59
C ALA A 130 2.75 0.83 7.68
N GLN A 131 1.51 0.49 7.36
CA GLN A 131 1.16 -0.89 7.06
C GLN A 131 1.59 -1.21 5.63
N ILE A 132 2.72 -1.91 5.48
CA ILE A 132 3.24 -2.33 4.18
C ILE A 132 2.48 -3.56 3.70
N VAL A 133 2.01 -3.52 2.44
CA VAL A 133 1.26 -4.62 1.80
C VAL A 133 1.90 -4.99 0.47
N VAL A 134 1.81 -6.28 0.12
CA VAL A 134 2.18 -6.80 -1.20
C VAL A 134 0.91 -7.01 -1.99
N VAL A 135 0.72 -6.18 -3.01
CA VAL A 135 -0.41 -6.29 -3.94
C VAL A 135 -0.04 -7.25 -5.04
N SER A 136 -0.90 -8.23 -5.29
CA SER A 136 -0.75 -9.23 -6.33
C SER A 136 -2.03 -9.35 -7.15
N ARG A 137 -1.91 -9.90 -8.35
CA ARG A 137 -3.06 -10.31 -9.14
C ARG A 137 -3.69 -11.54 -8.51
N CYS A 138 -4.93 -11.40 -8.06
CA CYS A 138 -5.70 -12.39 -7.32
C CYS A 138 -7.02 -12.69 -8.01
N VAL A 139 -7.69 -13.76 -7.57
CA VAL A 139 -9.10 -14.03 -7.81
C VAL A 139 -9.80 -14.25 -6.48
N ASP A 140 -11.03 -13.76 -6.38
CA ASP A 140 -11.89 -14.04 -5.24
C ASP A 140 -12.85 -15.17 -5.61
N ILE A 141 -12.97 -16.16 -4.72
CA ILE A 141 -13.79 -17.34 -4.90
C ILE A 141 -14.85 -17.33 -3.80
N ARG A 142 -16.12 -17.26 -4.18
CA ARG A 142 -17.24 -17.41 -3.24
C ARG A 142 -17.75 -18.83 -3.31
N VAL A 143 -17.86 -19.49 -2.16
CA VAL A 143 -18.35 -20.86 -2.03
C VAL A 143 -19.55 -20.85 -1.10
N ARG A 144 -20.71 -21.30 -1.58
CA ARG A 144 -21.85 -21.64 -0.73
C ARG A 144 -21.71 -23.08 -0.26
N THR A 145 -21.64 -23.30 1.04
CA THR A 145 -21.43 -24.62 1.64
C THR A 145 -22.42 -24.87 2.77
N PRO A 146 -23.08 -26.04 2.82
CA PRO A 146 -23.88 -26.43 3.97
C PRO A 146 -23.02 -26.52 5.24
N TYR A 147 -23.61 -26.25 6.39
CA TYR A 147 -22.91 -26.31 7.69
C TYR A 147 -22.17 -27.64 7.93
N ALA A 148 -22.72 -28.77 7.45
CA ALA A 148 -22.09 -30.08 7.60
C ALA A 148 -20.76 -30.22 6.84
N LEU A 149 -20.56 -29.44 5.77
CA LEU A 149 -19.37 -29.48 4.93
C LEU A 149 -18.45 -28.28 5.15
N TYR A 150 -18.91 -27.24 5.85
CA TYR A 150 -18.16 -26.00 6.11
C TYR A 150 -16.71 -26.24 6.55
N GLU A 151 -16.52 -27.01 7.61
CA GLU A 151 -15.20 -27.33 8.17
C GLU A 151 -14.29 -28.02 7.15
N GLN A 152 -14.85 -28.88 6.29
CA GLN A 152 -14.10 -29.55 5.25
C GLN A 152 -13.79 -28.61 4.08
N THR A 153 -14.73 -27.75 3.69
CA THR A 153 -14.52 -26.71 2.68
C THR A 153 -13.40 -25.76 3.09
N ALA A 154 -13.42 -25.27 4.33
CA ALA A 154 -12.40 -24.37 4.86
C ALA A 154 -11.01 -25.02 4.88
N ARG A 155 -10.91 -26.30 5.30
CA ARG A 155 -9.65 -27.05 5.26
C ARG A 155 -9.11 -27.22 3.84
N LEU A 156 -9.95 -27.59 2.87
CA LEU A 156 -9.53 -27.73 1.47
C LEU A 156 -9.02 -26.40 0.90
N ALA A 157 -9.67 -25.29 1.25
CA ALA A 157 -9.24 -23.96 0.86
C ALA A 157 -7.84 -23.64 1.40
N ASP A 158 -7.62 -23.85 2.70
CA ASP A 158 -6.33 -23.62 3.36
C ASP A 158 -5.21 -24.52 2.79
N ASP A 159 -5.48 -25.82 2.61
CA ASP A 159 -4.56 -26.79 2.00
C ASP A 159 -4.14 -26.41 0.57
N CYS A 160 -4.98 -25.66 -0.13
CA CYS A 160 -4.71 -25.15 -1.48
C CYS A 160 -4.12 -23.74 -1.50
N GLY A 161 -3.85 -23.15 -0.33
CA GLY A 161 -3.24 -21.83 -0.18
C GLY A 161 -4.21 -20.67 -0.38
N ALA A 162 -5.52 -20.90 -0.22
CA ALA A 162 -6.51 -19.83 -0.24
C ALA A 162 -6.58 -19.12 1.12
N LYS A 163 -6.68 -17.78 1.09
CA LYS A 163 -6.89 -16.96 2.28
C LYS A 163 -8.38 -16.67 2.45
N THR A 164 -8.94 -16.95 3.63
CA THR A 164 -10.34 -16.60 3.91
C THR A 164 -10.44 -15.10 4.17
N LEU A 165 -11.23 -14.39 3.36
CA LEU A 165 -11.48 -12.95 3.53
C LEU A 165 -12.68 -12.68 4.44
N ASP A 166 -13.75 -13.46 4.26
CA ASP A 166 -15.01 -13.29 4.99
C ASP A 166 -15.78 -14.60 5.02
N THR A 167 -16.57 -14.77 6.08
CA THR A 167 -17.50 -15.89 6.24
C THR A 167 -18.82 -15.35 6.77
N SER A 168 -19.90 -15.58 6.04
CA SER A 168 -21.25 -15.22 6.47
C SER A 168 -22.12 -16.46 6.70
N TYR A 169 -22.85 -16.44 7.81
CA TYR A 169 -23.68 -17.54 8.28
C TYR A 169 -25.15 -17.19 8.06
N ALA A 170 -25.80 -17.87 7.13
CA ALA A 170 -27.22 -17.74 6.84
C ALA A 170 -27.87 -19.13 6.81
N GLU A 171 -28.77 -19.38 5.85
CA GLU A 171 -29.32 -20.72 5.58
C GLU A 171 -28.19 -21.72 5.26
N ASP A 172 -27.25 -21.30 4.41
CA ASP A 172 -25.96 -21.96 4.20
C ASP A 172 -24.83 -21.01 4.61
N VAL A 173 -23.63 -21.56 4.74
CA VAL A 173 -22.42 -20.76 4.99
C VAL A 173 -21.87 -20.27 3.66
N MET A 174 -21.64 -18.97 3.53
CA MET A 174 -20.93 -18.39 2.39
C MET A 174 -19.52 -18.05 2.82
N ILE A 175 -18.54 -18.67 2.15
CA ILE A 175 -17.11 -18.37 2.37
C ILE A 175 -16.60 -17.56 1.19
N THR A 176 -15.96 -16.43 1.46
CA THR A 176 -15.21 -15.66 0.47
C THR A 176 -13.72 -15.93 0.65
N LEU A 177 -13.11 -16.53 -0.35
CA LEU A 177 -11.71 -16.91 -0.38
C LEU A 177 -10.95 -16.04 -1.39
N ARG A 178 -9.65 -15.84 -1.16
CA ARG A 178 -8.73 -15.21 -2.11
C ARG A 178 -7.59 -16.15 -2.46
N MET A 179 -7.25 -16.20 -3.74
CA MET A 179 -6.09 -16.94 -4.26
C MET A 179 -5.33 -16.07 -5.27
N LEU A 180 -4.05 -16.38 -5.49
CA LEU A 180 -3.32 -15.82 -6.61
C LEU A 180 -3.97 -16.26 -7.93
N ASP A 181 -4.06 -15.33 -8.88
CA ASP A 181 -4.63 -15.64 -10.19
C ASP A 181 -3.80 -16.73 -10.90
N GLY A 182 -4.49 -17.79 -11.33
CA GLY A 182 -3.91 -18.96 -11.96
C GLY A 182 -3.57 -20.12 -11.00
N THR A 183 -3.77 -19.97 -9.68
CA THR A 183 -3.51 -21.06 -8.71
C THR A 183 -4.78 -21.74 -8.18
N GLN A 184 -5.96 -21.32 -8.62
CA GLN A 184 -7.25 -21.77 -8.11
C GLN A 184 -7.68 -23.18 -8.57
N GLU A 185 -7.13 -23.71 -9.66
CA GLU A 185 -7.59 -24.96 -10.28
C GLU A 185 -7.61 -26.17 -9.33
N PRO A 186 -6.57 -26.42 -8.50
CA PRO A 186 -6.60 -27.54 -7.55
C PRO A 186 -7.70 -27.45 -6.49
N LEU A 187 -8.03 -26.22 -6.04
CA LEU A 187 -9.11 -26.01 -5.09
C LEU A 187 -10.46 -26.30 -5.75
N LEU A 188 -10.68 -25.77 -6.96
CA LEU A 188 -11.93 -25.97 -7.69
C LEU A 188 -12.20 -27.46 -7.93
N ALA A 189 -11.19 -28.23 -8.33
CA ALA A 189 -11.33 -29.67 -8.52
C ALA A 189 -11.74 -30.39 -7.22
N LYS A 190 -11.09 -30.08 -6.08
CA LYS A 190 -11.42 -30.66 -4.77
C LYS A 190 -12.82 -30.27 -4.28
N LEU A 191 -13.27 -29.04 -4.58
CA LEU A 191 -14.63 -28.61 -4.26
C LEU A 191 -15.66 -29.38 -5.11
N THR A 192 -15.42 -29.53 -6.41
CA THR A 192 -16.28 -30.36 -7.28
C THR A 192 -16.40 -31.80 -6.76
N GLU A 193 -15.30 -32.40 -6.29
CA GLU A 193 -15.32 -33.73 -5.66
C GLU A 193 -16.14 -33.75 -4.36
N LEU A 194 -15.92 -32.77 -3.47
CA LEU A 194 -16.62 -32.66 -2.19
C LEU A 194 -18.14 -32.53 -2.37
N PHE A 195 -18.56 -31.66 -3.30
CA PHE A 195 -19.97 -31.40 -3.59
C PHE A 195 -20.57 -32.36 -4.62
N ARG A 196 -19.78 -33.32 -5.14
CA ARG A 196 -20.21 -34.30 -6.16
C ARG A 196 -20.79 -33.63 -7.40
N GLY A 197 -20.15 -32.55 -7.87
CA GLY A 197 -20.57 -31.77 -9.04
C GLY A 197 -21.78 -30.85 -8.85
N LYS A 198 -22.15 -30.56 -7.59
CA LYS A 198 -23.26 -29.66 -7.23
C LYS A 198 -22.79 -28.45 -6.42
N GLU A 199 -21.53 -28.09 -6.59
CA GLU A 199 -20.94 -26.92 -5.96
C GLU A 199 -21.61 -25.64 -6.46
N ASP A 200 -21.87 -24.71 -5.54
CA ASP A 200 -22.27 -23.34 -5.86
C ASP A 200 -21.06 -22.44 -5.58
N VAL A 201 -20.25 -22.28 -6.63
CA VAL A 201 -18.96 -21.58 -6.61
C VAL A 201 -18.94 -20.50 -7.68
N LEU A 202 -18.57 -19.29 -7.29
CA LEU A 202 -18.36 -18.17 -8.19
C LEU A 202 -16.92 -17.69 -8.08
N VAL A 203 -16.21 -17.67 -9.22
CA VAL A 203 -14.85 -17.13 -9.33
C VAL A 203 -14.94 -15.76 -9.99
N SER A 204 -14.35 -14.74 -9.37
CA SER A 204 -14.29 -13.40 -9.94
C SER A 204 -13.36 -13.34 -11.16
N GLY A 205 -13.46 -12.25 -11.93
CA GLY A 205 -12.33 -11.84 -12.76
C GLY A 205 -11.10 -11.49 -11.91
N PRO A 206 -9.90 -11.42 -12.51
CA PRO A 206 -8.70 -11.05 -11.78
C PRO A 206 -8.78 -9.64 -11.21
N VAL A 207 -8.32 -9.48 -9.97
CA VAL A 207 -8.27 -8.22 -9.22
C VAL A 207 -6.86 -7.98 -8.70
N GLU A 208 -6.42 -6.73 -8.61
CA GLU A 208 -5.21 -6.38 -7.86
C GLU A 208 -5.60 -6.15 -6.41
N ALA A 209 -5.05 -6.97 -5.52
CA ALA A 209 -5.35 -6.86 -4.10
C ALA A 209 -4.18 -7.32 -3.25
N ALA A 210 -4.15 -6.89 -1.99
CA ALA A 210 -3.25 -7.44 -1.00
C ALA A 210 -3.49 -8.96 -0.91
N PHE A 211 -2.40 -9.73 -1.06
CA PHE A 211 -2.40 -11.17 -0.91
C PHE A 211 -1.63 -11.59 0.32
#